data_AF-H5TBL8-F1
#
_entry.id   AF-H5TBL8-F1
#
_cell.length_a   1.000
_cell.length_b   1.000
_cell.length_c   1.000
_cell.angle_alpha   90.00
_cell.angle_beta   90.00
_cell.angle_gamma   90.00
#
_symmetry.space_group_name_H-M   'P 1'
#
loop_
_entity.id
_entity.type
_entity.pdbx_description
1 polymer ?
#
loop_
_entity_poly.entity_id
_entity_poly.type
_entity_poly.pdbx_seq_one_letter_code
_entity_poly.pdbx_strand_id
1 'polypeptide(L)'
;MNKTLISSTAFAVFTAIALPTLAAEDLKCGCYAPVEDKIAAANPVNGYNLNCESNDRFTETGTAVSVQKSDLKVYVGANGAIQGDNDMNITFRSRNKEYLVAAYDGSDKHLLWGGMKNDNNDQQVDGFRIKNVSEGTWTASFQADTTGKNYKGVVLFNDLGNGKKTMTALCLRDH
;
A
#
# COMPACT_ATOMS: atom_id res chain seq x y z
N MET A 1 57.44 46.47 -18.48
CA MET A 1 57.16 45.23 -17.73
C MET A 1 55.68 45.22 -17.37
N ASN A 2 54.89 44.34 -17.98
CA ASN A 2 53.64 43.86 -17.40
C ASN A 2 53.31 42.51 -18.08
N LYS A 3 53.27 41.47 -17.26
CA LYS A 3 52.91 40.10 -17.65
C LYS A 3 51.39 40.02 -17.69
N THR A 4 50.81 39.45 -18.75
CA THR A 4 49.40 39.04 -18.75
C THR A 4 49.33 37.55 -19.03
N LEU A 5 48.68 36.86 -18.10
CA LEU A 5 48.54 35.42 -17.98
C LEU A 5 47.61 34.80 -19.02
N ILE A 6 47.98 33.59 -19.42
CA ILE A 6 47.14 32.58 -20.07
C ILE A 6 46.06 32.13 -19.09
N SER A 7 44.81 32.02 -19.52
CA SER A 7 43.82 31.19 -18.82
C SER A 7 42.95 30.46 -19.83
N SER A 8 43.14 29.15 -19.89
CA SER A 8 42.44 28.20 -20.74
C SER A 8 41.17 27.73 -20.01
N THR A 9 39.99 28.07 -20.51
CA THR A 9 38.73 27.52 -19.99
C THR A 9 38.44 26.17 -20.63
N ALA A 10 38.64 25.10 -19.87
CA ALA A 10 38.18 23.76 -20.21
C ALA A 10 36.65 23.68 -20.06
N PHE A 11 35.96 23.37 -21.16
CA PHE A 11 34.54 23.00 -21.14
C PHE A 11 34.40 21.56 -20.64
N ALA A 12 33.85 21.38 -19.45
CA ALA A 12 33.41 20.07 -18.97
C ALA A 12 32.02 19.76 -19.56
N VAL A 13 31.94 18.77 -20.45
CA VAL A 13 30.68 18.22 -20.94
C VAL A 13 30.11 17.32 -19.84
N PHE A 14 29.07 17.78 -19.15
CA PHE A 14 28.27 16.93 -18.27
C PHE A 14 27.36 16.05 -19.13
N THR A 15 27.73 14.77 -19.29
CA THR A 15 26.80 13.75 -19.77
C THR A 15 25.79 13.46 -18.65
N ALA A 16 24.54 13.84 -18.84
CA ALA A 16 23.45 13.44 -17.96
C ALA A 16 23.25 11.92 -18.09
N ILE A 17 23.64 11.19 -17.05
CA ILE A 17 23.35 9.77 -16.93
C ILE A 17 21.85 9.68 -16.58
N ALA A 18 21.02 9.33 -17.55
CA ALA A 18 19.63 8.98 -17.29
C ALA A 18 19.62 7.71 -16.42
N LEU A 19 19.34 7.88 -15.13
CA LEU A 19 19.09 6.77 -14.23
C LEU A 19 17.86 6.00 -14.73
N PRO A 20 17.90 4.65 -14.78
CA PRO A 20 16.72 3.88 -15.14
C PRO A 20 15.63 4.14 -14.09
N THR A 21 14.52 4.71 -14.53
CA THR A 21 13.28 4.74 -13.75
C THR A 21 12.83 3.29 -13.58
N LEU A 22 13.01 2.74 -12.38
CA LEU A 22 12.37 1.48 -12.01
C LEU A 22 10.87 1.64 -12.29
N ALA A 23 10.32 0.78 -13.15
CA ALA A 23 8.90 0.79 -13.46
C ALA A 23 8.10 0.59 -12.16
N ALA A 24 7.10 1.44 -11.94
CA ALA A 24 6.21 1.28 -10.79
C ALA A 24 5.49 -0.07 -10.89
N GLU A 25 5.48 -0.83 -9.79
CA GLU A 25 4.92 -2.18 -9.77
C GLU A 25 3.44 -2.16 -9.36
N ASP A 26 2.57 -2.90 -10.06
CA ASP A 26 1.11 -2.81 -9.89
C ASP A 26 0.58 -3.53 -8.65
N LEU A 27 -0.24 -2.83 -7.87
CA LEU A 27 -1.03 -3.33 -6.74
C LEU A 27 -2.47 -3.61 -7.21
N LYS A 28 -2.97 -4.84 -7.01
CA LYS A 28 -4.38 -5.15 -7.24
C LYS A 28 -5.22 -4.53 -6.12
N CYS A 29 -6.20 -3.71 -6.45
CA CYS A 29 -6.98 -2.95 -5.48
C CYS A 29 -8.48 -3.13 -5.63
N GLY A 30 -9.17 -3.17 -4.50
CA GLY A 30 -10.59 -2.88 -4.40
C GLY A 30 -10.77 -1.41 -4.03
N CYS A 31 -11.51 -0.66 -4.85
CA CYS A 31 -11.51 0.80 -4.82
C CYS A 31 -12.91 1.39 -4.65
N TYR A 32 -12.98 2.52 -3.95
CA TYR A 32 -14.19 3.31 -3.83
C TYR A 32 -14.45 4.04 -5.15
N ALA A 33 -15.41 3.54 -5.93
CA ALA A 33 -15.66 3.99 -7.30
C ALA A 33 -15.86 5.51 -7.44
N PRO A 34 -16.55 6.21 -6.51
CA PRO A 34 -16.77 7.65 -6.62
C PRO A 34 -15.51 8.54 -6.55
N VAL A 35 -14.36 7.99 -6.15
CA VAL A 35 -13.10 8.74 -6.03
C VAL A 35 -11.91 8.01 -6.66
N GLU A 36 -12.15 7.11 -7.62
CA GLU A 36 -11.10 6.31 -8.27
C GLU A 36 -9.99 7.16 -8.89
N ASP A 37 -10.35 8.27 -9.54
CA ASP A 37 -9.38 9.22 -10.10
C ASP A 37 -8.45 9.80 -9.02
N LYS A 38 -8.99 10.07 -7.83
CA LYS A 38 -8.20 10.56 -6.68
C LYS A 38 -7.30 9.46 -6.12
N ILE A 39 -7.74 8.21 -6.13
CA ILE A 39 -6.94 7.06 -5.69
C ILE A 39 -5.73 6.88 -6.61
N ALA A 40 -5.95 6.92 -7.93
CA ALA A 40 -4.88 6.82 -8.92
C ALA A 40 -3.89 7.99 -8.82
N ALA A 41 -4.39 9.21 -8.60
CA ALA A 41 -3.56 10.41 -8.46
C ALA A 41 -2.77 10.47 -7.15
N ALA A 42 -3.28 9.86 -6.07
CA ALA A 42 -2.67 9.95 -4.75
C ALA A 42 -1.28 9.29 -4.68
N ASN A 43 -0.96 8.36 -5.60
CA ASN A 43 0.24 7.51 -5.62
C ASN A 43 0.96 7.40 -4.25
N PRO A 44 0.24 6.96 -3.21
CA PRO A 44 0.62 7.23 -1.83
C PRO A 44 1.75 6.31 -1.36
N VAL A 45 2.12 5.33 -2.20
CA VAL A 45 3.20 4.39 -1.95
C VAL A 45 4.22 4.61 -3.06
N ASN A 46 5.31 5.33 -2.76
CA ASN A 46 6.41 5.58 -3.70
C ASN A 46 6.80 4.27 -4.42
N GLY A 47 6.61 4.24 -5.75
CA GLY A 47 7.01 3.13 -6.60
C GLY A 47 5.93 2.09 -6.93
N TYR A 48 4.65 2.33 -6.62
CA TYR A 48 3.56 1.42 -6.99
C TYR A 48 2.45 2.10 -7.78
N ASN A 49 1.88 1.40 -8.76
CA ASN A 49 0.63 1.83 -9.38
C ASN A 49 -0.53 1.12 -8.71
N LEU A 50 -1.57 1.87 -8.34
CA LEU A 50 -2.80 1.29 -7.79
C LEU A 50 -3.73 0.90 -8.95
N ASN A 51 -4.01 -0.40 -9.11
CA ASN A 51 -4.87 -0.91 -10.17
C ASN A 51 -6.23 -1.34 -9.59
N CYS A 52 -7.24 -0.50 -9.81
CA CYS A 52 -8.61 -0.73 -9.38
C CYS A 52 -9.32 -1.70 -10.33
N GLU A 53 -9.46 -2.97 -9.93
CA GLU A 53 -10.18 -3.94 -10.75
C GLU A 53 -11.70 -3.71 -10.67
N SER A 54 -12.37 -3.71 -11.82
CA SER A 54 -13.82 -3.43 -11.89
C SER A 54 -14.68 -4.29 -10.97
N ASN A 55 -14.28 -5.54 -10.72
CA ASN A 55 -15.02 -6.49 -9.88
C ASN A 55 -14.79 -6.31 -8.38
N ASP A 56 -13.76 -5.57 -7.98
CA ASP A 56 -13.41 -5.32 -6.59
C ASP A 56 -13.79 -3.87 -6.16
N ARG A 57 -14.51 -3.14 -7.02
CA ARG A 57 -15.05 -1.81 -6.71
C ARG A 57 -16.16 -1.87 -5.67
N PHE A 58 -16.19 -0.88 -4.78
CA PHE A 58 -17.27 -0.65 -3.84
C PHE A 58 -17.84 0.76 -3.97
N THR A 59 -19.13 0.92 -3.69
CA THR A 59 -19.88 2.17 -3.90
C THR A 59 -20.33 2.83 -2.60
N GLU A 60 -20.11 2.17 -1.46
CA GLU A 60 -20.50 2.65 -0.14
C GLU A 60 -19.31 2.66 0.82
N THR A 61 -19.06 3.80 1.45
CA THR A 61 -18.04 3.95 2.49
C THR A 61 -18.48 3.29 3.79
N GLY A 62 -17.54 2.90 4.65
CA GLY A 62 -17.87 2.29 5.95
C GLY A 62 -18.35 0.83 5.83
N THR A 63 -18.21 0.22 4.66
CA THR A 63 -18.53 -1.20 4.42
C THR A 63 -17.28 -2.06 4.50
N ALA A 64 -17.47 -3.37 4.68
CA ALA A 64 -16.35 -4.30 4.64
C ALA A 64 -15.85 -4.47 3.20
N VAL A 65 -14.53 -4.44 3.01
CA VAL A 65 -13.88 -4.62 1.70
C VAL A 65 -12.89 -5.76 1.79
N SER A 66 -12.81 -6.55 0.71
CA SER A 66 -11.83 -7.63 0.61
C SER A 66 -11.20 -7.68 -0.77
N VAL A 67 -9.92 -8.00 -0.80
CA VAL A 67 -9.17 -8.28 -2.04
C VAL A 67 -8.40 -9.57 -1.88
N GLN A 68 -8.20 -10.27 -3.00
CA GLN A 68 -7.51 -11.55 -3.00
C GLN A 68 -6.51 -11.64 -4.14
N LYS A 69 -5.40 -12.31 -3.87
CA LYS A 69 -4.37 -12.65 -4.86
C LYS A 69 -3.73 -13.97 -4.46
N SER A 70 -3.71 -14.92 -5.40
CA SER A 70 -3.15 -16.27 -5.21
C SER A 70 -3.59 -16.88 -3.86
N ASP A 71 -2.66 -16.97 -2.91
CA ASP A 71 -2.77 -17.75 -1.67
C ASP A 71 -3.19 -16.90 -0.48
N LEU A 72 -3.54 -15.64 -0.71
CA LEU A 72 -3.95 -14.73 0.33
C LEU A 72 -5.20 -13.94 -0.08
N LYS A 73 -6.12 -13.81 0.88
CA LYS A 73 -7.19 -12.83 0.85
C LYS A 73 -7.12 -11.96 2.09
N VAL A 74 -7.31 -10.67 1.89
CA VAL A 74 -7.21 -9.63 2.91
C VAL A 74 -8.56 -8.93 3.01
N TYR A 75 -8.95 -8.60 4.23
CA TYR A 75 -10.22 -7.94 4.55
C TYR A 75 -10.00 -6.77 5.51
N VAL A 76 -10.79 -5.74 5.29
CA VAL A 76 -11.03 -4.67 6.26
C VAL A 76 -12.52 -4.71 6.59
N GLY A 77 -12.85 -4.93 7.86
CA GLY A 77 -14.24 -4.90 8.32
C GLY A 77 -14.82 -3.49 8.32
N ALA A 78 -16.15 -3.37 8.34
CA ALA A 78 -16.86 -2.09 8.37
C ALA A 78 -16.36 -1.15 9.50
N ASN A 79 -16.12 -1.70 10.69
CA ASN A 79 -15.57 -0.96 11.84
C ASN A 79 -14.16 -0.41 11.60
N GLY A 80 -13.42 -0.97 10.65
CA GLY A 80 -12.09 -0.51 10.25
C GLY A 80 -12.07 0.37 9.00
N ALA A 81 -13.21 0.52 8.32
CA ALA A 81 -13.33 1.27 7.07
C ALA A 81 -13.47 2.79 7.29
N ILE A 82 -13.80 3.22 8.51
CA ILE A 82 -13.77 4.63 8.93
C ILE A 82 -12.92 4.68 10.20
N GLN A 83 -11.77 5.35 10.13
CA GLN A 83 -10.78 5.36 11.19
C GLN A 83 -10.72 6.69 11.92
N GLY A 84 -10.58 6.60 13.24
CA GLY A 84 -10.14 7.71 14.11
C GLY A 84 -8.62 7.78 14.14
N ASP A 85 -8.04 8.04 15.31
CA ASP A 85 -6.58 8.09 15.53
C ASP A 85 -5.98 6.78 16.04
N ASN A 86 -6.72 5.68 15.95
CA ASN A 86 -6.27 4.36 16.39
C ASN A 86 -5.52 3.63 15.27
N ASP A 87 -4.73 2.63 15.68
CA ASP A 87 -4.17 1.64 14.76
C ASP A 87 -5.28 0.80 14.11
N MET A 88 -4.98 0.27 12.94
CA MET A 88 -5.89 -0.48 12.12
C MET A 88 -5.84 -1.98 12.41
N ASN A 89 -6.99 -2.64 12.26
CA ASN A 89 -7.10 -4.09 12.24
C ASN A 89 -7.30 -4.58 10.80
N ILE A 90 -6.56 -5.61 10.41
CA ILE A 90 -6.63 -6.22 9.09
C ILE A 90 -6.81 -7.73 9.27
N THR A 91 -7.77 -8.31 8.55
CA THR A 91 -8.03 -9.74 8.59
C THR A 91 -7.41 -10.43 7.38
N PHE A 92 -6.69 -11.51 7.63
CA PHE A 92 -6.01 -12.33 6.63
C PHE A 92 -6.65 -13.71 6.59
N ARG A 93 -6.84 -14.24 5.39
CA ARG A 93 -7.25 -15.62 5.14
C ARG A 93 -6.30 -16.21 4.12
N SER A 94 -5.59 -17.27 4.50
CA SER A 94 -4.80 -18.02 3.53
C SER A 94 -5.73 -18.76 2.55
N ARG A 95 -5.20 -19.14 1.40
CA ARG A 95 -5.94 -19.80 0.32
C ARG A 95 -5.09 -20.88 -0.33
N ASN A 96 -5.69 -21.64 -1.21
CA ASN A 96 -5.02 -22.65 -2.04
C ASN A 96 -4.25 -23.69 -1.20
N LYS A 97 -4.76 -24.07 -0.02
CA LYS A 97 -4.12 -25.00 0.91
C LYS A 97 -2.79 -24.50 1.50
N GLU A 98 -2.49 -23.21 1.37
CA GLU A 98 -1.37 -22.58 2.06
C GLU A 98 -1.77 -22.13 3.47
N TYR A 99 -0.77 -21.85 4.29
CA TYR A 99 -0.92 -21.35 5.65
C TYR A 99 -0.44 -19.91 5.72
N LEU A 100 -1.18 -19.05 6.42
CA LEU A 100 -0.65 -17.77 6.88
C LEU A 100 0.37 -18.07 7.98
N VAL A 101 1.59 -17.55 7.81
CA VAL A 101 2.69 -17.78 8.75
C VAL A 101 3.05 -16.55 9.58
N ALA A 102 2.92 -15.36 9.00
CA ALA A 102 3.22 -14.11 9.68
C ALA A 102 2.50 -12.92 9.06
N ALA A 103 2.28 -11.89 9.87
CA ALA A 103 1.83 -10.58 9.45
C ALA A 103 2.64 -9.48 10.15
N TYR A 104 3.00 -8.46 9.38
CA TYR A 104 3.89 -7.38 9.81
C TYR A 104 3.27 -6.01 9.48
N ASP A 105 3.50 -5.03 10.34
CA ASP A 105 3.35 -3.63 9.96
C ASP A 105 4.36 -3.32 8.84
N GLY A 106 3.86 -3.01 7.64
CA GLY A 106 4.72 -2.76 6.47
C GLY A 106 5.57 -1.48 6.60
N SER A 107 5.25 -0.63 7.59
CA SER A 107 5.83 0.69 7.73
C SER A 107 7.17 0.70 8.48
N ASP A 108 7.40 -0.28 9.34
CA ASP A 108 8.66 -0.53 10.06
C ASP A 108 9.06 -2.02 10.09
N LYS A 109 8.29 -2.88 9.42
CA LYS A 109 8.45 -4.35 9.37
C LYS A 109 8.34 -5.02 10.74
N HIS A 110 7.65 -4.39 11.70
CA HIS A 110 7.40 -5.00 13.00
C HIS A 110 6.45 -6.19 12.88
N LEU A 111 6.81 -7.32 13.46
CA LEU A 111 5.97 -8.52 13.49
C LEU A 111 4.78 -8.28 14.42
N LEU A 112 3.56 -8.27 13.87
CA LEU A 112 2.32 -8.11 14.63
C LEU A 112 1.70 -9.45 15.00
N TRP A 113 1.90 -10.47 14.16
CA TRP A 113 1.37 -11.80 14.39
C TRP A 113 2.24 -12.86 13.73
N GLY A 114 2.41 -14.01 14.40
CA GLY A 114 3.07 -15.20 13.85
C GLY A 114 2.40 -16.48 14.32
N GLY A 115 2.35 -17.49 13.45
CA GLY A 115 1.72 -18.78 13.74
C GLY A 115 1.61 -19.64 12.49
N MET A 116 0.74 -20.65 12.51
CA MET A 116 0.34 -21.38 11.30
C MET A 116 -1.18 -21.46 11.27
N LYS A 117 -1.81 -20.77 10.33
CA LYS A 117 -3.26 -20.74 10.21
C LYS A 117 -3.69 -21.04 8.77
N ASN A 118 -4.53 -22.05 8.61
CA ASN A 118 -4.96 -22.56 7.31
C ASN A 118 -6.20 -21.84 6.76
N ASP A 119 -6.54 -22.18 5.51
CA ASP A 119 -7.48 -21.51 4.62
C ASP A 119 -8.95 -21.49 5.07
N ASN A 120 -9.29 -22.23 6.13
CA ASN A 120 -10.65 -22.25 6.69
C ASN A 120 -10.90 -21.18 7.76
N ASN A 121 -9.89 -20.43 8.19
CA ASN A 121 -10.04 -19.53 9.32
C ASN A 121 -9.46 -18.13 9.08
N ASP A 122 -10.30 -17.12 9.31
CA ASP A 122 -9.88 -15.73 9.35
C ASP A 122 -8.94 -15.46 10.53
N GLN A 123 -7.83 -14.77 10.26
CA GLN A 123 -6.93 -14.23 11.27
C GLN A 123 -7.01 -12.71 11.25
N GLN A 124 -7.74 -12.13 12.19
CA GLN A 124 -7.66 -10.70 12.46
C GLN A 124 -6.33 -10.40 13.17
N VAL A 125 -5.60 -9.42 12.65
CA VAL A 125 -4.37 -8.91 13.24
C VAL A 125 -4.57 -7.42 13.49
N ASP A 126 -4.19 -6.97 14.67
CA ASP A 126 -4.37 -5.59 15.13
C ASP A 126 -3.00 -4.89 15.20
N GLY A 127 -2.98 -3.56 15.19
CA GLY A 127 -1.75 -2.77 15.39
C GLY A 127 -1.07 -2.28 14.11
N PHE A 128 -1.76 -2.27 12.96
CA PHE A 128 -1.22 -1.68 11.73
C PHE A 128 -1.28 -0.17 11.80
N ARG A 129 -0.12 0.50 11.80
CA ARG A 129 -0.08 1.95 11.95
C ARG A 129 -0.61 2.68 10.72
N ILE A 130 -1.46 3.67 10.96
CA ILE A 130 -1.95 4.57 9.93
C ILE A 130 -1.03 5.79 9.88
N LYS A 131 -0.32 5.98 8.76
CA LYS A 131 0.58 7.12 8.55
C LYS A 131 -0.05 8.14 7.61
N ASN A 132 0.08 9.43 7.94
CA ASN A 132 -0.24 10.50 7.00
C ASN A 132 0.84 10.52 5.90
N VAL A 133 0.40 10.55 4.64
CA VAL A 133 1.28 10.61 3.47
C VAL A 133 1.16 11.93 2.72
N SER A 134 0.00 12.58 2.81
CA SER A 134 -0.26 13.93 2.29
C SER A 134 -1.49 14.52 3.00
N GLU A 135 -1.78 15.78 2.72
CA GLU A 135 -2.98 16.45 3.25
C GLU A 135 -4.24 15.65 2.91
N GLY A 136 -5.00 15.26 3.93
CA GLY A 136 -6.22 14.47 3.77
C GLY A 136 -6.03 13.02 3.30
N THR A 137 -4.80 12.49 3.26
CA THR A 137 -4.52 11.11 2.82
C THR A 137 -3.66 10.36 3.83
N TRP A 138 -4.06 9.13 4.14
CA TRP A 138 -3.34 8.25 5.06
C TRP A 138 -3.26 6.83 4.52
N THR A 139 -2.25 6.09 4.95
CA THR A 139 -2.06 4.69 4.57
C THR A 139 -1.74 3.81 5.77
N ALA A 140 -2.27 2.59 5.77
CA ALA A 140 -1.77 1.49 6.58
C ALA A 140 -1.15 0.44 5.65
N SER A 141 0.17 0.27 5.71
CA SER A 141 0.90 -0.74 4.93
C SER A 141 1.04 -2.02 5.72
N PHE A 142 1.01 -3.17 5.04
CA PHE A 142 1.22 -4.47 5.65
C PHE A 142 2.09 -5.37 4.79
N GLN A 143 2.77 -6.31 5.44
CA GLN A 143 3.31 -7.51 4.80
C GLN A 143 2.66 -8.73 5.43
N ALA A 144 2.38 -9.75 4.63
CA ALA A 144 1.88 -11.02 5.09
C ALA A 144 2.59 -12.15 4.35
N ASP A 145 3.04 -13.14 5.10
CA ASP A 145 3.77 -14.28 4.55
C ASP A 145 2.85 -15.50 4.63
N THR A 146 2.80 -16.26 3.54
CA THR A 146 2.21 -17.60 3.51
C THR A 146 3.28 -18.65 3.26
N THR A 147 2.94 -19.92 3.44
CA THR A 147 3.85 -21.03 3.08
C THR A 147 4.20 -21.08 1.59
N GLY A 148 3.38 -20.47 0.72
CA GLY A 148 3.60 -20.45 -0.72
C GLY A 148 4.28 -19.18 -1.23
N LYS A 149 3.91 -18.00 -0.69
CA LYS A 149 4.34 -16.70 -1.18
C LYS A 149 4.33 -15.63 -0.09
N ASN A 150 5.08 -14.56 -0.33
CA ASN A 150 5.02 -13.35 0.47
C ASN A 150 4.15 -12.30 -0.23
N TYR A 151 3.50 -11.46 0.54
CA TYR A 151 2.59 -10.45 0.04
C TYR A 151 2.86 -9.12 0.70
N LYS A 152 2.65 -8.05 -0.07
CA LYS A 152 2.59 -6.68 0.44
C LYS A 152 1.26 -6.07 0.08
N GLY A 153 0.79 -5.17 0.92
CA GLY A 153 -0.41 -4.42 0.62
C GLY A 153 -0.51 -3.12 1.40
N VAL A 154 -1.55 -2.39 1.06
CA VAL A 154 -1.84 -1.08 1.64
C VAL A 154 -3.35 -0.88 1.73
N VAL A 155 -3.77 -0.26 2.82
CA VAL A 155 -5.09 0.35 2.93
C VAL A 155 -4.93 1.85 2.76
N LEU A 156 -5.65 2.43 1.80
CA LEU A 156 -5.69 3.86 1.56
C LEU A 156 -6.92 4.48 2.21
N PHE A 157 -6.69 5.55 2.94
CA PHE A 157 -7.72 6.39 3.52
C PHE A 157 -7.63 7.80 2.97
N ASN A 158 -8.79 8.39 2.68
CA ASN A 158 -8.89 9.80 2.33
C ASN A 158 -9.96 10.50 3.17
N ASP A 159 -9.76 11.78 3.43
CA ASP A 159 -10.82 12.66 3.91
C ASP A 159 -11.71 13.05 2.73
N LEU A 160 -12.98 12.67 2.82
CA LEU A 160 -13.98 12.95 1.80
C LEU A 160 -14.75 14.26 2.07
N GLY A 161 -14.19 15.13 2.93
CA GLY A 161 -14.78 16.40 3.34
C GLY A 161 -15.53 16.33 4.68
N ASN A 162 -15.35 15.25 5.45
CA ASN A 162 -16.02 15.01 6.73
C ASN A 162 -15.05 14.96 7.92
N GLY A 163 -13.76 15.21 7.70
CA GLY A 163 -12.74 15.20 8.74
C GLY A 163 -12.36 13.81 9.23
N LYS A 164 -12.80 12.74 8.54
CA LYS A 164 -12.57 11.35 8.95
C LYS A 164 -11.70 10.63 7.93
N LYS A 165 -10.86 9.70 8.42
CA LYS A 165 -10.07 8.80 7.58
C LYS A 165 -10.99 7.74 7.01
N THR A 166 -11.49 7.95 5.80
CA THR A 166 -12.42 7.03 5.13
C THR A 166 -11.65 6.12 4.18
N MET A 167 -11.79 4.80 4.33
CA MET A 167 -11.12 3.85 3.45
C MET A 167 -11.65 4.03 2.02
N THR A 168 -10.72 4.25 1.10
CA THR A 168 -11.01 4.38 -0.32
C THR A 168 -10.38 3.28 -1.15
N ALA A 169 -9.34 2.60 -0.65
CA ALA A 169 -8.82 1.41 -1.33
C ALA A 169 -8.24 0.40 -0.34
N LEU A 170 -8.32 -0.87 -0.72
CA LEU A 170 -7.57 -1.98 -0.11
C LEU A 170 -6.82 -2.70 -1.23
N CYS A 171 -5.50 -2.80 -1.10
CA CYS A 171 -4.63 -3.24 -2.17
C CYS A 171 -3.68 -4.36 -1.75
N LEU A 172 -3.38 -5.28 -2.66
CA LEU A 172 -2.56 -6.46 -2.43
C LEU A 172 -1.72 -6.81 -3.66
N ARG A 173 -0.49 -7.29 -3.42
CA ARG A 173 0.39 -7.85 -4.44
C ARG A 173 1.22 -9.01 -3.90
N ASP A 174 1.78 -9.77 -4.82
CA ASP A 174 2.86 -10.72 -4.53
C ASP A 174 4.14 -9.90 -4.26
N HIS A 175 4.90 -10.30 -3.24
CA HIS A 175 6.19 -9.68 -2.88
C HIS A 175 7.35 -10.52 -3.39
#